data_AF-A0A3R6MJB6-F1
#
_entry.id   AF-A0A3R6MJB6-F1
#
_cell.length_a   1.000
_cell.length_b   1.000
_cell.length_c   1.000
_cell.angle_alpha   90.00
_cell.angle_beta   90.00
_cell.angle_gamma   90.00
#
_symmetry.space_group_name_H-M   'P 1'
#
loop_
_entity.id
_entity.type
_entity.pdbx_description
1 polymer ?
#
loop_
_entity_poly.entity_id
_entity_poly.type
_entity_poly.pdbx_seq_one_letter_code
_entity_poly.pdbx_strand_id
1 'polypeptide(L)'
;MRKTGRKPMAGGIVALSLILTGTGYAYWTDTLNVTTKATTGDLEVTFADLGLYAQYANETKTDSWSIVDGIGDTGYVADDFFMRGTNYNTIAKDGSIEQYRENAKNYNTVDFNAELVDAATIKKDVGEYTTANTNGSDQIEITVNKMYPGYAQAFRTDILNVGDIAAKLSNVKFTVGSEEQPSLPDAAKKMLGVAVFINQEQYHPAGDQNGKNVFKLAQAMGLSDEDYFTVGGVEFVRLSALEDADPEVLKTAIANAEILCSPATDNRMDLFMGVAMDPDADGHYTTGSTEVMNKDNNDADSQEQSVKITMNLDWDQFNVGKDTGNANILAEQNR
;
A
#
# COMPACT_ATOMS: atom_id res chain seq x y z
N MET A 1 -38.90 50.32 -2.81
CA MET A 1 -39.34 48.91 -3.00
C MET A 1 -39.71 48.33 -1.63
N ARG A 2 -40.71 47.43 -1.56
CA ARG A 2 -41.43 47.09 -0.30
C ARG A 2 -40.56 46.35 0.72
N LYS A 3 -40.53 46.87 1.96
CA LYS A 3 -40.23 46.13 3.20
C LYS A 3 -41.51 46.00 4.02
N THR A 4 -41.91 44.78 4.36
CA THR A 4 -42.76 44.40 5.51
C THR A 4 -42.80 42.87 5.59
N GLY A 5 -42.78 42.21 6.76
CA GLY A 5 -42.67 42.73 8.12
C GLY A 5 -43.70 42.10 9.08
N ARG A 6 -43.31 40.99 9.73
CA ARG A 6 -43.91 40.37 10.94
C ARG A 6 -45.30 39.70 10.84
N LYS A 7 -45.42 38.56 11.55
CA LYS A 7 -46.66 38.04 12.17
C LYS A 7 -46.93 38.81 13.48
N PRO A 8 -48.19 38.91 13.93
CA PRO A 8 -48.52 38.35 15.26
C PRO A 8 -49.87 37.62 15.32
N MET A 9 -50.28 37.19 16.51
CA MET A 9 -51.30 36.17 16.77
C MET A 9 -52.71 36.69 17.11
N ALA A 10 -53.69 35.77 16.99
CA ALA A 10 -54.87 35.53 17.86
C ALA A 10 -55.85 36.68 18.19
N GLY A 11 -57.16 36.40 18.01
CA GLY A 11 -58.24 37.28 18.49
C GLY A 11 -59.67 36.76 18.25
N GLY A 12 -60.16 35.89 19.15
CA GLY A 12 -61.53 35.92 19.70
C GLY A 12 -62.82 35.74 18.85
N ILE A 13 -63.59 34.73 19.27
CA ILE A 13 -65.08 34.72 19.41
C ILE A 13 -65.94 34.27 18.21
N VAL A 14 -67.03 33.56 18.57
CA VAL A 14 -67.85 32.59 17.82
C VAL A 14 -69.28 32.64 18.34
N ALA A 15 -70.34 32.20 17.64
CA ALA A 15 -70.54 31.76 16.25
C ALA A 15 -72.04 31.88 15.91
N LEU A 16 -72.47 31.57 14.66
CA LEU A 16 -73.89 31.31 14.38
C LEU A 16 -74.12 30.22 13.34
N SER A 17 -75.08 29.35 13.65
CA SER A 17 -75.38 28.09 12.97
C SER A 17 -76.40 28.28 11.84
N LEU A 18 -76.29 27.46 10.79
CA LEU A 18 -77.46 27.03 10.00
C LEU A 18 -77.17 25.68 9.33
N ILE A 19 -77.97 24.67 9.67
CA ILE A 19 -77.96 23.36 9.00
C ILE A 19 -78.89 23.48 7.80
N LEU A 20 -78.36 23.24 6.60
CA LEU A 20 -79.17 22.95 5.42
C LEU A 20 -78.60 21.70 4.76
N THR A 21 -79.40 20.63 4.79
CA THR A 21 -79.09 19.33 4.21
C THR A 21 -79.07 19.39 2.69
N GLY A 22 -77.91 19.68 2.11
CA GLY A 22 -77.58 19.31 0.74
C GLY A 22 -76.73 18.04 0.76
N THR A 23 -77.14 16.99 0.04
CA THR A 23 -76.32 15.80 -0.20
C THR A 23 -75.21 16.09 -1.22
N GLY A 24 -74.30 16.98 -0.85
CA GLY A 24 -73.03 17.13 -1.53
C GLY A 24 -72.05 16.10 -0.98
N TYR A 25 -71.69 15.09 -1.79
CA TYR A 25 -70.51 14.27 -1.51
C TYR A 25 -69.27 15.19 -1.57
N ALA A 26 -68.79 15.62 -0.41
CA ALA A 26 -67.48 16.25 -0.31
C ALA A 26 -66.42 15.18 -0.51
N TYR A 27 -65.77 15.19 -1.67
CA TYR A 27 -64.53 14.43 -1.89
C TYR A 27 -63.40 15.14 -1.12
N TRP A 28 -63.12 14.63 0.08
CA TRP A 28 -61.97 15.07 0.87
C TRP A 28 -60.69 14.42 0.31
N THR A 29 -60.03 15.10 -0.62
CA THR A 29 -58.70 14.74 -1.09
C THR A 29 -57.64 15.57 -0.39
N ASP A 30 -56.85 14.92 0.46
CA ASP A 30 -55.64 15.47 1.07
C ASP A 30 -54.40 14.82 0.42
N THR A 31 -53.26 15.51 0.41
CA THR A 31 -52.04 15.06 -0.28
C THR A 31 -50.85 15.09 0.67
N LEU A 32 -50.40 13.90 1.07
CA LEU A 32 -49.14 13.70 1.79
C LEU A 32 -47.98 13.67 0.80
N ASN A 33 -46.90 14.37 1.12
CA ASN A 33 -45.69 14.46 0.30
C ASN A 33 -44.48 13.94 1.08
N VAL A 34 -43.61 13.19 0.42
CA VAL A 34 -42.33 12.70 0.96
C VAL A 34 -41.22 13.09 -0.01
N THR A 35 -40.14 13.67 0.50
CA THR A 35 -38.95 14.04 -0.28
C THR A 35 -37.73 13.40 0.34
N THR A 36 -36.96 12.67 -0.46
CA THR A 36 -35.74 11.96 -0.04
C THR A 36 -34.52 12.46 -0.83
N LYS A 37 -33.37 12.56 -0.18
CA LYS A 37 -32.05 12.75 -0.82
C LYS A 37 -31.14 11.61 -0.40
N ALA A 38 -30.37 11.07 -1.33
CA ALA A 38 -29.30 10.11 -1.09
C ALA A 38 -28.01 10.58 -1.79
N THR A 39 -26.87 10.16 -1.28
CA THR A 39 -25.52 10.37 -1.83
C THR A 39 -24.70 9.11 -1.59
N THR A 40 -23.76 8.79 -2.48
CA THR A 40 -22.72 7.78 -2.27
C THR A 40 -21.52 8.40 -1.55
N GLY A 41 -20.69 7.57 -0.95
CA GLY A 41 -19.34 7.94 -0.49
C GLY A 41 -18.27 7.29 -1.37
N ASP A 42 -17.04 7.77 -1.27
CA ASP A 42 -15.95 7.39 -2.16
C ASP A 42 -15.07 6.26 -1.57
N LEU A 43 -14.60 5.33 -2.42
CA LEU A 43 -13.58 4.34 -2.09
C LEU A 43 -12.23 4.88 -2.54
N GLU A 44 -11.33 5.13 -1.58
CA GLU A 44 -10.02 5.69 -1.92
C GLU A 44 -8.95 5.29 -0.91
N VAL A 45 -7.87 4.70 -1.43
CA VAL A 45 -6.66 4.34 -0.69
C VAL A 45 -5.46 4.93 -1.42
N THR A 46 -4.42 5.30 -0.68
CA THR A 46 -3.25 5.98 -1.24
C THR A 46 -1.98 5.58 -0.49
N PHE A 47 -0.85 5.50 -1.18
CA PHE A 47 0.46 5.38 -0.56
C PHE A 47 0.88 6.72 0.05
N ALA A 48 1.55 6.69 1.19
CA ALA A 48 2.12 7.86 1.87
C ALA A 48 3.43 7.47 2.57
N ASP A 49 4.17 8.47 3.06
CA ASP A 49 5.41 8.26 3.85
C ASP A 49 6.47 7.34 3.18
N LEU A 50 6.56 7.38 1.84
CA LEU A 50 7.52 6.55 1.12
C LEU A 50 8.97 6.87 1.53
N GLY A 51 9.77 5.85 1.79
CA GLY A 51 11.13 6.00 2.29
C GLY A 51 12.04 4.80 2.09
N LEU A 52 13.32 5.04 2.37
CA LEU A 52 14.26 3.99 2.71
C LEU A 52 13.84 3.31 4.03
N TYR A 53 14.27 2.08 4.27
CA TYR A 53 13.89 1.32 5.46
C TYR A 53 14.22 2.04 6.78
N ALA A 54 13.46 1.68 7.82
CA ALA A 54 13.60 2.15 9.20
C ALA A 54 13.54 3.69 9.40
N GLN A 55 12.37 4.26 9.15
CA GLN A 55 12.03 5.64 9.49
C GLN A 55 11.53 5.80 10.94
N TYR A 56 11.16 4.70 11.61
CA TYR A 56 10.62 4.70 12.97
C TYR A 56 11.38 3.76 13.92
N ALA A 57 11.39 4.09 15.22
CA ALA A 57 12.19 3.39 16.24
C ALA A 57 11.70 1.96 16.59
N ASN A 58 10.52 1.56 16.11
CA ASN A 58 9.99 0.19 16.16
C ASN A 58 10.42 -0.66 14.94
N GLU A 59 10.93 -0.04 13.88
CA GLU A 59 11.46 -0.72 12.70
C GLU A 59 12.93 -1.12 12.90
N THR A 60 13.70 -0.35 13.68
CA THR A 60 15.13 -0.58 13.93
C THR A 60 15.41 -1.77 14.85
N LYS A 61 16.52 -2.48 14.62
CA LYS A 61 16.99 -3.60 15.45
C LYS A 61 18.52 -3.58 15.60
N THR A 62 19.03 -4.26 16.62
CA THR A 62 20.48 -4.49 16.74
C THR A 62 20.99 -5.25 15.52
N ASP A 63 22.08 -4.76 14.93
CA ASP A 63 22.76 -5.33 13.75
C ASP A 63 21.86 -5.53 12.51
N SER A 64 20.84 -4.65 12.37
CA SER A 64 19.93 -4.59 11.23
C SER A 64 20.32 -3.48 10.24
N TRP A 65 19.82 -3.57 9.01
CA TRP A 65 20.35 -2.89 7.83
C TRP A 65 19.29 -2.21 6.99
N SER A 66 19.65 -1.12 6.30
CA SER A 66 18.86 -0.53 5.21
C SER A 66 19.41 -0.87 3.82
N ILE A 67 20.72 -1.12 3.73
CA ILE A 67 21.42 -1.62 2.54
C ILE A 67 22.42 -2.70 2.96
N VAL A 68 22.48 -3.83 2.26
CA VAL A 68 23.63 -4.75 2.27
C VAL A 68 24.43 -4.50 1.00
N ASP A 69 25.72 -4.23 1.12
CA ASP A 69 26.59 -3.85 -0.01
C ASP A 69 28.01 -4.44 0.06
N GLY A 70 28.38 -5.10 1.16
CA GLY A 70 29.72 -5.65 1.37
C GLY A 70 30.79 -4.59 1.67
N ILE A 71 30.41 -3.35 1.98
CA ILE A 71 31.36 -2.26 2.24
C ILE A 71 31.71 -2.17 3.73
N GLY A 72 33.01 -2.06 4.03
CA GLY A 72 33.53 -1.95 5.40
C GLY A 72 33.47 -3.26 6.20
N ASP A 73 33.84 -3.19 7.48
CA ASP A 73 33.97 -4.39 8.34
C ASP A 73 32.63 -5.09 8.62
N THR A 74 31.51 -4.36 8.54
CA THR A 74 30.14 -4.89 8.72
C THR A 74 29.53 -5.43 7.44
N GLY A 75 29.89 -4.87 6.27
CA GLY A 75 29.30 -5.23 4.98
C GLY A 75 27.87 -4.73 4.73
N TYR A 76 27.37 -3.83 5.58
CA TYR A 76 26.02 -3.24 5.47
C TYR A 76 25.97 -1.82 6.04
N VAL A 77 25.00 -1.05 5.55
CA VAL A 77 24.56 0.24 6.10
C VAL A 77 23.46 -0.01 7.13
N ALA A 78 23.65 0.48 8.35
CA ALA A 78 22.69 0.33 9.45
C ALA A 78 21.28 0.83 9.06
N ASP A 79 20.25 0.22 9.66
CA ASP A 79 18.86 0.56 9.37
C ASP A 79 18.53 2.04 9.67
N ASP A 80 18.96 2.57 10.81
CA ASP A 80 18.73 3.95 11.23
C ASP A 80 19.47 5.04 10.43
N PHE A 81 20.38 4.66 9.52
CA PHE A 81 21.27 5.60 8.81
C PHE A 81 20.50 6.67 8.01
N PHE A 82 19.38 6.29 7.41
CA PHE A 82 18.53 7.15 6.58
C PHE A 82 17.33 7.75 7.34
N MET A 83 17.19 7.48 8.65
CA MET A 83 16.01 7.83 9.45
C MET A 83 15.77 9.35 9.50
N ARG A 84 14.65 9.80 8.91
CA ARG A 84 14.26 11.22 8.78
C ARG A 84 13.31 11.71 9.88
N GLY A 85 12.68 10.80 10.61
CA GLY A 85 11.56 11.13 11.51
C GLY A 85 10.33 11.63 10.74
N THR A 86 9.64 12.64 11.27
CA THR A 86 8.32 13.08 10.77
C THR A 86 8.33 13.93 9.50
N ASN A 87 9.32 13.73 8.60
CA ASN A 87 9.38 14.42 7.30
C ASN A 87 8.85 13.51 6.18
N TYR A 88 7.53 13.29 6.20
CA TYR A 88 6.86 12.25 5.41
C TYR A 88 6.94 12.41 3.87
N ASN A 89 7.45 13.54 3.37
CA ASN A 89 7.53 13.86 1.93
C ASN A 89 8.97 13.80 1.37
N THR A 90 9.91 13.20 2.09
CA THR A 90 11.30 12.99 1.62
C THR A 90 11.70 11.55 1.91
N ILE A 91 12.43 10.88 1.02
CA ILE A 91 12.71 9.43 1.19
C ILE A 91 13.75 9.08 2.26
N ALA A 92 14.51 10.07 2.74
CA ALA A 92 15.59 9.90 3.69
C ALA A 92 15.86 11.20 4.45
N LYS A 93 16.66 11.12 5.50
CA LYS A 93 17.27 12.26 6.20
C LYS A 93 18.12 13.11 5.27
N ASP A 94 18.04 14.43 5.41
CA ASP A 94 18.80 15.39 4.60
C ASP A 94 20.31 15.09 4.63
N GLY A 95 20.94 15.07 3.44
CA GLY A 95 22.36 14.73 3.22
C GLY A 95 22.77 13.27 3.43
N SER A 96 21.88 12.37 3.88
CA SER A 96 22.26 10.97 4.17
C SER A 96 22.53 10.14 2.90
N ILE A 97 21.80 10.39 1.80
CA ILE A 97 22.03 9.71 0.52
C ILE A 97 23.37 10.15 -0.10
N GLU A 98 23.70 11.44 -0.02
CA GLU A 98 24.99 11.98 -0.43
C GLU A 98 26.13 11.39 0.40
N GLN A 99 25.92 11.25 1.72
CA GLN A 99 26.88 10.62 2.62
C GLN A 99 27.08 9.12 2.28
N TYR A 100 26.02 8.37 1.99
CA TYR A 100 26.13 7.00 1.50
C TYR A 100 26.94 6.93 0.19
N ARG A 101 26.57 7.73 -0.81
CA ARG A 101 27.28 7.78 -2.11
C ARG A 101 28.76 8.13 -1.93
N GLU A 102 29.10 9.08 -1.06
CA GLU A 102 30.49 9.46 -0.74
C GLU A 102 31.28 8.34 -0.05
N ASN A 103 30.64 7.57 0.83
CA ASN A 103 31.23 6.38 1.46
C ASN A 103 31.46 5.25 0.44
N ALA A 104 30.50 5.02 -0.47
CA ALA A 104 30.49 3.91 -1.41
C ALA A 104 31.30 4.13 -2.70
N LYS A 105 31.62 5.38 -3.07
CA LYS A 105 32.17 5.78 -4.39
C LYS A 105 33.44 5.07 -4.89
N ASN A 106 34.23 4.48 -3.99
CA ASN A 106 35.45 3.75 -4.34
C ASN A 106 35.20 2.24 -4.57
N TYR A 107 34.00 1.76 -4.24
CA TYR A 107 33.61 0.35 -4.27
C TYR A 107 32.59 0.07 -5.37
N ASN A 108 31.57 0.92 -5.53
CA ASN A 108 30.52 0.74 -6.52
C ASN A 108 30.05 2.08 -7.13
N THR A 109 29.14 1.99 -8.11
CA THR A 109 28.39 3.15 -8.63
C THR A 109 26.88 2.89 -8.65
N VAL A 110 26.41 2.16 -7.62
CA VAL A 110 24.98 1.90 -7.40
C VAL A 110 24.28 3.24 -7.17
N ASP A 111 23.11 3.38 -7.77
CA ASP A 111 22.26 4.54 -7.58
C ASP A 111 20.82 4.10 -7.34
N PHE A 112 20.10 4.81 -6.48
CA PHE A 112 18.73 4.46 -6.13
C PHE A 112 17.85 5.69 -5.96
N ASN A 113 16.55 5.49 -6.17
CA ASN A 113 15.51 6.47 -5.89
C ASN A 113 14.22 5.76 -5.47
N ALA A 114 13.35 6.49 -4.77
CA ALA A 114 11.96 6.11 -4.55
C ALA A 114 11.10 7.37 -4.66
N GLU A 115 9.94 7.29 -5.29
CA GLU A 115 9.03 8.42 -5.46
C GLU A 115 7.54 8.05 -5.40
N LEU A 116 6.75 8.98 -4.86
CA LEU A 116 5.30 9.01 -5.03
C LEU A 116 5.03 9.63 -6.41
N VAL A 117 4.60 8.83 -7.38
CA VAL A 117 4.37 9.30 -8.76
C VAL A 117 3.18 10.26 -8.77
N ASP A 118 3.24 11.40 -9.46
CA ASP A 118 2.17 12.41 -9.46
C ASP A 118 1.71 12.85 -8.03
N ALA A 119 2.62 12.87 -7.06
CA ALA A 119 2.34 13.14 -5.65
C ALA A 119 1.44 14.37 -5.40
N ALA A 120 0.36 14.17 -4.64
CA ALA A 120 -0.58 15.21 -4.26
C ALA A 120 -0.86 15.17 -2.75
N THR A 121 -1.29 16.29 -2.16
CA THR A 121 -1.72 16.33 -0.76
C THR A 121 -2.86 15.35 -0.50
N ILE A 122 -2.78 14.56 0.57
CA ILE A 122 -3.83 13.58 0.92
C ILE A 122 -5.19 14.26 1.13
N LYS A 123 -6.29 13.60 0.76
CA LYS A 123 -7.63 14.23 0.78
C LYS A 123 -8.26 14.42 2.16
N LYS A 124 -7.82 13.63 3.16
CA LYS A 124 -8.22 13.77 4.56
C LYS A 124 -7.08 13.32 5.48
N ASP A 125 -7.13 13.79 6.72
CA ASP A 125 -6.18 13.39 7.76
C ASP A 125 -6.40 11.92 8.16
N VAL A 126 -5.33 11.19 8.49
CA VAL A 126 -5.32 9.80 8.99
C VAL A 126 -4.24 9.71 10.09
N GLY A 127 -4.66 9.78 11.35
CA GLY A 127 -3.73 9.78 12.49
C GLY A 127 -2.82 11.02 12.49
N GLU A 128 -1.51 10.80 12.39
CA GLU A 128 -0.48 11.85 12.30
C GLU A 128 -0.26 12.42 10.89
N TYR A 129 -0.75 11.71 9.87
CA TYR A 129 -0.75 12.18 8.49
C TYR A 129 -1.92 13.13 8.30
N THR A 130 -1.61 14.34 7.85
CA THR A 130 -2.60 15.40 7.65
C THR A 130 -2.47 16.01 6.27
N THR A 131 -3.57 16.60 5.82
CA THR A 131 -3.67 17.51 4.67
C THR A 131 -2.67 18.69 4.72
N ALA A 132 -1.97 18.93 5.83
CA ALA A 132 -0.97 20.00 5.97
C ALA A 132 0.49 19.52 5.92
N ASN A 133 0.76 18.22 6.09
CA ASN A 133 2.13 17.68 6.21
C ASN A 133 2.41 16.45 5.34
N THR A 134 1.41 15.85 4.67
CA THR A 134 1.56 14.57 3.97
C THR A 134 1.00 14.62 2.55
N ASN A 135 1.82 14.22 1.59
CA ASN A 135 1.40 13.86 0.25
C ASN A 135 1.18 12.34 0.16
N GLY A 136 0.33 11.94 -0.77
CA GLY A 136 0.19 10.56 -1.19
C GLY A 136 0.12 10.40 -2.71
N SER A 137 0.04 9.16 -3.15
CA SER A 137 -0.16 8.78 -4.55
C SER A 137 -0.82 7.41 -4.67
N ASP A 138 -1.48 7.16 -5.80
CA ASP A 138 -1.98 5.83 -6.20
C ASP A 138 -0.84 4.92 -6.72
N GLN A 139 0.34 5.47 -7.03
CA GLN A 139 1.50 4.76 -7.56
C GLN A 139 2.80 5.21 -6.89
N ILE A 140 3.67 4.23 -6.61
CA ILE A 140 5.07 4.46 -6.23
C ILE A 140 6.00 3.90 -7.29
N GLU A 141 7.14 4.55 -7.50
CA GLU A 141 8.23 4.03 -8.30
C GLU A 141 9.48 3.87 -7.42
N ILE A 142 10.15 2.72 -7.54
CA ILE A 142 11.41 2.42 -6.87
C ILE A 142 12.39 2.02 -7.97
N THR A 143 13.54 2.69 -8.00
CA THR A 143 14.63 2.41 -8.94
C THR A 143 15.88 2.06 -8.16
N VAL A 144 16.55 0.96 -8.52
CA VAL A 144 17.90 0.62 -8.05
C VAL A 144 18.73 0.18 -9.24
N ASN A 145 19.74 0.97 -9.56
CA ASN A 145 20.57 0.83 -10.76
C ASN A 145 21.91 0.20 -10.43
N LYS A 146 22.39 -0.69 -11.32
CA LYS A 146 23.70 -1.36 -11.24
C LYS A 146 23.94 -2.16 -9.95
N MET A 147 22.90 -2.85 -9.47
CA MET A 147 23.05 -3.87 -8.44
C MET A 147 24.09 -4.92 -8.87
N TYR A 148 24.72 -5.56 -7.89
CA TYR A 148 25.71 -6.61 -8.06
C TYR A 148 25.44 -7.76 -7.08
N PRO A 149 25.98 -8.97 -7.31
CA PRO A 149 25.77 -10.12 -6.44
C PRO A 149 25.99 -9.81 -4.95
N GLY A 150 24.98 -10.10 -4.13
CA GLY A 150 24.99 -9.82 -2.69
C GLY A 150 24.56 -8.41 -2.28
N TYR A 151 24.23 -7.53 -3.24
CA TYR A 151 23.58 -6.25 -2.94
C TYR A 151 22.10 -6.46 -2.58
N ALA A 152 21.64 -5.79 -1.53
CA ALA A 152 20.21 -5.70 -1.18
C ALA A 152 19.87 -4.31 -0.62
N GLN A 153 18.67 -3.82 -0.90
CA GLN A 153 18.16 -2.56 -0.37
C GLN A 153 16.69 -2.67 0.01
N ALA A 154 16.34 -2.06 1.15
CA ALA A 154 14.99 -2.08 1.70
C ALA A 154 14.35 -0.68 1.74
N PHE A 155 13.02 -0.67 1.60
CA PHE A 155 12.14 0.50 1.50
C PHE A 155 10.88 0.28 2.36
N ARG A 156 10.23 1.38 2.76
CA ARG A 156 8.97 1.37 3.53
C ARG A 156 8.01 2.46 3.05
N THR A 157 6.71 2.24 3.19
CA THR A 157 5.65 3.23 2.89
C THR A 157 4.37 2.83 3.65
N ASP A 158 3.54 3.81 3.99
CA ASP A 158 2.20 3.57 4.54
C ASP A 158 1.16 3.49 3.43
N ILE A 159 0.09 2.73 3.68
CA ILE A 159 -1.14 2.73 2.90
C ILE A 159 -2.26 3.30 3.76
N LEU A 160 -2.85 4.40 3.31
CA LEU A 160 -3.88 5.16 4.02
C LEU A 160 -5.24 5.02 3.34
N ASN A 161 -6.33 4.92 4.11
CA ASN A 161 -7.69 5.06 3.60
C ASN A 161 -8.12 6.53 3.68
N VAL A 162 -8.13 7.21 2.54
CA VAL A 162 -8.51 8.62 2.40
C VAL A 162 -9.96 8.83 1.94
N GLY A 163 -10.70 7.75 1.64
CA GLY A 163 -12.12 7.78 1.24
C GLY A 163 -13.15 7.76 2.37
N ASP A 164 -14.44 7.67 2.03
CA ASP A 164 -15.56 7.65 2.97
C ASP A 164 -15.95 6.24 3.46
N ILE A 165 -15.51 5.19 2.75
CA ILE A 165 -15.84 3.79 3.07
C ILE A 165 -14.61 2.96 3.41
N ALA A 166 -14.78 1.95 4.26
CA ALA A 166 -13.69 1.05 4.60
C ALA A 166 -13.31 0.21 3.38
N ALA A 167 -12.01 0.14 3.08
CA ALA A 167 -11.47 -0.64 1.98
C ALA A 167 -10.96 -1.98 2.50
N LYS A 168 -10.75 -2.93 1.59
CA LYS A 168 -10.16 -4.24 1.89
C LYS A 168 -9.19 -4.62 0.79
N LEU A 169 -7.95 -4.95 1.13
CA LEU A 169 -7.02 -5.55 0.19
C LEU A 169 -7.54 -6.94 -0.18
N SER A 170 -7.84 -7.13 -1.46
CA SER A 170 -8.50 -8.33 -1.99
C SER A 170 -7.61 -9.13 -2.94
N ASN A 171 -6.54 -8.53 -3.48
CA ASN A 171 -5.54 -9.26 -4.26
C ASN A 171 -4.18 -8.56 -4.23
N VAL A 172 -3.11 -9.35 -4.40
CA VAL A 172 -1.74 -8.88 -4.64
C VAL A 172 -1.25 -9.61 -5.89
N LYS A 173 -0.88 -8.86 -6.93
CA LYS A 173 -0.42 -9.41 -8.21
C LYS A 173 0.95 -8.88 -8.55
N PHE A 174 1.83 -9.75 -9.05
CA PHE A 174 3.13 -9.37 -9.59
C PHE A 174 3.15 -9.54 -11.11
N THR A 175 3.80 -8.61 -11.80
CA THR A 175 4.19 -8.74 -13.20
C THR A 175 5.69 -8.48 -13.28
N VAL A 176 6.43 -9.40 -13.89
CA VAL A 176 7.86 -9.29 -14.18
C VAL A 176 8.04 -8.99 -15.67
N GLY A 177 8.90 -8.04 -16.02
CA GLY A 177 9.17 -7.69 -17.42
C GLY A 177 10.40 -6.81 -17.61
N SER A 178 10.58 -6.31 -18.83
CA SER A 178 11.60 -5.33 -19.19
C SER A 178 10.98 -4.27 -20.10
N GLU A 179 11.39 -3.01 -19.99
CA GLU A 179 10.99 -1.97 -20.93
C GLU A 179 11.85 -1.96 -22.20
N GLU A 180 13.06 -2.53 -22.13
CA GLU A 180 14.08 -2.45 -23.19
C GLU A 180 14.26 -3.77 -23.94
N GLN A 181 13.90 -4.92 -23.34
CA GLN A 181 14.07 -6.24 -23.94
C GLN A 181 12.74 -7.00 -24.14
N PRO A 182 12.57 -7.76 -25.25
CA PRO A 182 11.35 -8.54 -25.49
C PRO A 182 11.06 -9.64 -24.46
N SER A 183 12.11 -10.10 -23.76
CA SER A 183 12.06 -11.09 -22.67
C SER A 183 13.36 -10.97 -21.87
N LEU A 184 13.28 -10.95 -20.55
CA LEU A 184 14.46 -10.98 -19.68
C LEU A 184 15.24 -12.31 -19.84
N PRO A 185 16.57 -12.30 -19.75
CA PRO A 185 17.36 -13.52 -19.64
C PRO A 185 17.00 -14.32 -18.38
N ASP A 186 16.96 -15.64 -18.49
CA ASP A 186 16.65 -16.53 -17.35
C ASP A 186 17.63 -16.34 -16.19
N ALA A 187 18.90 -16.02 -16.47
CA ALA A 187 19.89 -15.70 -15.44
C ALA A 187 19.47 -14.47 -14.62
N ALA A 188 19.07 -13.37 -15.27
CA ALA A 188 18.59 -12.16 -14.59
C ALA A 188 17.33 -12.43 -13.75
N LYS A 189 16.39 -13.22 -14.27
CA LYS A 189 15.17 -13.62 -13.53
C LYS A 189 15.46 -14.45 -12.28
N LYS A 190 16.50 -15.30 -12.32
CA LYS A 190 16.91 -16.13 -11.19
C LYS A 190 17.76 -15.34 -10.21
N MET A 191 18.67 -14.49 -10.67
CA MET A 191 19.56 -13.72 -9.80
C MET A 191 18.88 -12.57 -9.09
N LEU A 192 17.85 -11.95 -9.66
CA LEU A 192 17.12 -10.88 -8.98
C LEU A 192 15.97 -11.45 -8.15
N GLY A 193 15.65 -10.76 -7.06
CA GLY A 193 14.54 -11.15 -6.20
C GLY A 193 14.00 -10.00 -5.37
N VAL A 194 12.78 -10.20 -4.85
CA VAL A 194 12.09 -9.22 -4.00
C VAL A 194 11.54 -9.85 -2.72
N ALA A 195 11.54 -9.05 -1.67
CA ALA A 195 10.87 -9.35 -0.41
C ALA A 195 9.71 -8.36 -0.22
N VAL A 196 8.54 -8.83 0.18
CA VAL A 196 7.38 -7.98 0.49
C VAL A 196 6.70 -8.45 1.77
N PHE A 197 6.49 -7.52 2.69
CA PHE A 197 5.74 -7.72 3.93
C PHE A 197 4.77 -6.56 4.15
N ILE A 198 3.51 -6.90 4.47
CA ILE A 198 2.47 -5.93 4.80
C ILE A 198 1.90 -6.28 6.18
N ASN A 199 1.74 -5.30 7.06
CA ASN A 199 1.05 -5.43 8.33
C ASN A 199 0.12 -4.25 8.61
N GLN A 200 -0.83 -4.45 9.52
CA GLN A 200 -1.67 -3.40 10.06
C GLN A 200 -0.91 -2.55 11.08
N GLU A 201 -1.22 -1.25 11.11
CA GLU A 201 -0.87 -0.34 12.19
C GLU A 201 -2.13 0.41 12.66
N GLN A 202 -2.23 0.62 13.97
CA GLN A 202 -3.36 1.32 14.62
C GLN A 202 -2.98 1.67 16.07
N TYR A 203 -3.26 2.89 16.51
CA TYR A 203 -3.12 3.32 17.90
C TYR A 203 -4.45 3.78 18.51
N HIS A 204 -5.39 4.25 17.68
CA HIS A 204 -6.70 4.74 18.09
C HIS A 204 -7.83 4.06 17.30
N PRO A 205 -8.98 3.71 17.92
CA PRO A 205 -9.32 3.91 19.33
C PRO A 205 -8.71 2.84 20.26
N ALA A 206 -8.20 1.75 19.70
CA ALA A 206 -7.45 0.70 20.37
C ALA A 206 -6.36 0.20 19.40
N GLY A 207 -5.28 -0.37 19.93
CA GLY A 207 -4.19 -0.95 19.13
C GLY A 207 -4.35 -2.45 18.86
N ASP A 208 -5.58 -2.99 18.87
CA ASP A 208 -5.80 -4.43 18.73
C ASP A 208 -5.53 -4.95 17.30
N GLN A 209 -5.50 -4.08 16.30
CA GLN A 209 -5.04 -4.42 14.95
C GLN A 209 -3.53 -4.28 14.76
N ASN A 210 -2.82 -3.59 15.66
CA ASN A 210 -1.41 -3.24 15.46
C ASN A 210 -0.50 -4.48 15.31
N GLY A 211 0.38 -4.47 14.31
CA GLY A 211 1.31 -5.54 14.00
C GLY A 211 0.67 -6.82 13.45
N LYS A 212 -0.64 -6.84 13.15
CA LYS A 212 -1.26 -8.01 12.49
C LYS A 212 -0.74 -8.15 11.07
N ASN A 213 -0.20 -9.32 10.75
CA ASN A 213 0.22 -9.66 9.39
C ASN A 213 -0.96 -9.52 8.41
N VAL A 214 -0.74 -8.81 7.30
CA VAL A 214 -1.67 -8.73 6.17
C VAL A 214 -1.22 -9.65 5.04
N PHE A 215 0.05 -9.54 4.64
CA PHE A 215 0.63 -10.32 3.54
C PHE A 215 2.13 -10.55 3.76
N LYS A 216 2.65 -11.72 3.35
CA LYS A 216 4.06 -12.10 3.44
C LYS A 216 4.43 -12.91 2.20
N LEU A 217 5.24 -12.34 1.31
CA LEU A 217 5.51 -12.93 0.00
C LEU A 217 6.21 -14.29 0.09
N ALA A 218 7.31 -14.38 0.83
CA ALA A 218 8.04 -15.64 1.05
C ALA A 218 7.12 -16.73 1.62
N GLN A 219 6.33 -16.40 2.65
CA GLN A 219 5.40 -17.36 3.26
C GLN A 219 4.26 -17.77 2.31
N ALA A 220 3.76 -16.85 1.47
CA ALA A 220 2.71 -17.13 0.50
C ALA A 220 3.21 -18.08 -0.61
N MET A 221 4.42 -17.87 -1.09
CA MET A 221 5.02 -18.65 -2.19
C MET A 221 5.38 -20.08 -1.81
N GLY A 222 5.55 -20.38 -0.51
CA GLY A 222 5.85 -21.75 -0.06
C GLY A 222 7.22 -22.25 -0.53
N LEU A 223 8.24 -21.38 -0.41
CA LEU A 223 9.56 -21.48 -1.04
C LEU A 223 10.22 -22.86 -0.95
N SER A 224 10.71 -23.35 -2.08
CA SER A 224 11.81 -24.33 -2.16
C SER A 224 13.15 -23.60 -2.34
N ASP A 225 14.27 -24.28 -2.07
CA ASP A 225 15.63 -23.71 -2.16
C ASP A 225 15.95 -23.07 -3.54
N GLU A 226 15.26 -23.46 -4.61
CA GLU A 226 15.41 -22.87 -5.95
C GLU A 226 14.59 -21.59 -6.15
N ASP A 227 13.55 -21.34 -5.36
CA ASP A 227 12.60 -20.21 -5.53
C ASP A 227 13.08 -18.90 -4.88
N TYR A 228 14.10 -18.96 -4.03
CA TYR A 228 14.61 -17.82 -3.27
C TYR A 228 16.13 -17.82 -3.13
N PHE A 229 16.63 -16.73 -2.58
CA PHE A 229 17.97 -16.61 -2.00
C PHE A 229 17.90 -15.73 -0.76
N THR A 230 18.97 -15.71 0.04
CA THR A 230 19.02 -14.93 1.29
C THR A 230 20.14 -13.90 1.26
N VAL A 231 19.81 -12.64 1.53
CA VAL A 231 20.77 -11.55 1.73
C VAL A 231 20.45 -10.84 3.04
N GLY A 232 21.46 -10.61 3.88
CA GLY A 232 21.26 -9.94 5.19
C GLY A 232 20.27 -10.64 6.13
N GLY A 233 20.05 -11.95 5.97
CA GLY A 233 19.04 -12.71 6.74
C GLY A 233 17.59 -12.53 6.28
N VAL A 234 17.35 -11.91 5.12
CA VAL A 234 16.03 -11.78 4.49
C VAL A 234 15.93 -12.69 3.28
N GLU A 235 14.82 -13.42 3.16
CA GLU A 235 14.48 -14.29 2.03
C GLU A 235 13.89 -13.46 0.89
N PHE A 236 14.55 -13.45 -0.26
CA PHE A 236 14.11 -12.77 -1.48
C PHE A 236 13.58 -13.79 -2.48
N VAL A 237 12.31 -13.66 -2.87
CA VAL A 237 11.71 -14.54 -3.88
C VAL A 237 12.25 -14.14 -5.24
N ARG A 238 12.80 -15.12 -5.98
CA ARG A 238 13.37 -14.90 -7.31
C ARG A 238 12.28 -14.47 -8.30
N LEU A 239 12.64 -13.63 -9.27
CA LEU A 239 11.66 -13.16 -10.26
C LEU A 239 11.13 -14.31 -11.14
N SER A 240 11.92 -15.37 -11.36
CA SER A 240 11.46 -16.59 -12.01
C SER A 240 10.30 -17.26 -11.25
N ALA A 241 10.40 -17.36 -9.92
CA ALA A 241 9.33 -17.94 -9.11
C ALA A 241 8.09 -17.03 -9.06
N LEU A 242 8.27 -15.71 -9.17
CA LEU A 242 7.15 -14.75 -9.22
C LEU A 242 6.41 -14.74 -10.56
N GLU A 243 7.08 -15.07 -11.67
CA GLU A 243 6.45 -15.19 -12.98
C GLU A 243 5.54 -16.43 -13.06
N ASP A 244 5.93 -17.51 -12.37
CA ASP A 244 5.16 -18.77 -12.27
C ASP A 244 4.16 -18.80 -11.08
N ALA A 245 4.05 -17.71 -10.31
CA ALA A 245 3.21 -17.66 -9.10
C ALA A 245 1.71 -17.77 -9.39
N ASP A 246 1.02 -18.72 -8.73
CA ASP A 246 -0.45 -18.83 -8.80
C ASP A 246 -1.12 -17.61 -8.11
N PRO A 247 -1.90 -16.79 -8.84
CA PRO A 247 -2.59 -15.63 -8.25
C PRO A 247 -3.55 -15.99 -7.12
N GLU A 248 -4.14 -17.19 -7.11
CA GLU A 248 -5.03 -17.62 -6.01
C GLU A 248 -4.24 -18.01 -4.75
N VAL A 249 -2.97 -18.45 -4.87
CA VAL A 249 -2.08 -18.65 -3.72
C VAL A 249 -1.74 -17.31 -3.06
N LEU A 250 -1.33 -16.31 -3.85
CA LEU A 250 -1.04 -14.96 -3.36
C LEU A 250 -2.27 -14.34 -2.67
N LYS A 251 -3.43 -14.46 -3.30
CA LYS A 251 -4.72 -13.96 -2.80
C LYS A 251 -5.20 -14.65 -1.52
N THR A 252 -5.03 -15.96 -1.41
CA THR A 252 -5.44 -16.71 -0.21
C THR A 252 -4.51 -16.52 0.98
N ALA A 253 -3.27 -16.06 0.76
CA ALA A 253 -2.34 -15.66 1.81
C ALA A 253 -2.70 -14.30 2.47
N ILE A 254 -3.62 -13.52 1.90
CA ILE A 254 -4.05 -12.22 2.43
C ILE A 254 -4.96 -12.43 3.66
N ALA A 255 -4.54 -11.86 4.80
CA ALA A 255 -5.28 -11.87 6.07
C ALA A 255 -5.47 -10.43 6.60
N ASN A 256 -6.33 -10.25 7.61
CA ASN A 256 -6.49 -8.98 8.36
C ASN A 256 -6.58 -7.71 7.48
N ALA A 257 -7.17 -7.81 6.29
CA ALA A 257 -6.93 -6.89 5.18
C ALA A 257 -7.87 -5.68 5.08
N GLU A 258 -8.76 -5.49 6.05
CA GLU A 258 -9.66 -4.33 6.09
C GLU A 258 -8.88 -3.09 6.59
N ILE A 259 -9.01 -1.94 5.93
CA ILE A 259 -8.48 -0.64 6.36
C ILE A 259 -9.65 0.33 6.59
N LEU A 260 -9.77 0.79 7.84
CA LEU A 260 -10.94 1.49 8.35
C LEU A 260 -10.91 3.01 8.07
N CYS A 261 -12.04 3.68 8.26
CA CYS A 261 -12.17 5.11 7.98
C CYS A 261 -11.70 5.98 9.15
N SER A 262 -10.67 6.80 8.91
CA SER A 262 -10.43 8.03 9.66
C SER A 262 -11.66 8.98 9.59
N PRO A 263 -12.00 9.75 10.65
CA PRO A 263 -11.23 9.96 11.89
C PRO A 263 -11.67 9.08 13.08
N ALA A 264 -12.52 8.06 12.86
CA ALA A 264 -12.91 7.14 13.94
C ALA A 264 -11.74 6.27 14.42
N THR A 265 -10.67 6.18 13.61
CA THR A 265 -9.45 5.42 13.86
C THR A 265 -8.31 5.97 12.98
N ASP A 266 -7.07 5.76 13.40
CA ASP A 266 -5.84 6.02 12.63
C ASP A 266 -5.33 4.79 11.86
N ASN A 267 -6.18 3.78 11.72
CA ASN A 267 -5.84 2.50 11.10
C ASN A 267 -5.31 2.65 9.66
N ARG A 268 -4.14 2.03 9.43
CA ARG A 268 -3.35 2.05 8.20
C ARG A 268 -2.62 0.73 8.02
N MET A 269 -1.95 0.53 6.89
CA MET A 269 -1.01 -0.58 6.72
C MET A 269 0.40 -0.08 6.47
N ASP A 270 1.39 -0.73 7.08
CA ASP A 270 2.79 -0.63 6.68
C ASP A 270 3.02 -1.57 5.49
N LEU A 271 3.73 -1.08 4.47
CA LEU A 271 4.28 -1.88 3.37
C LEU A 271 5.81 -1.77 3.39
N PHE A 272 6.45 -2.91 3.65
CA PHE A 272 7.89 -3.09 3.56
C PHE A 272 8.24 -3.85 2.27
N MET A 273 9.23 -3.34 1.54
CA MET A 273 9.70 -3.95 0.30
C MET A 273 11.23 -3.99 0.28
N GLY A 274 11.80 -5.05 -0.27
CA GLY A 274 13.22 -5.14 -0.55
C GLY A 274 13.47 -5.63 -1.97
N VAL A 275 14.54 -5.13 -2.57
CA VAL A 275 15.12 -5.66 -3.83
C VAL A 275 16.52 -6.16 -3.55
N ALA A 276 16.92 -7.27 -4.16
CA ALA A 276 18.26 -7.81 -4.03
C ALA A 276 18.73 -8.56 -5.28
N MET A 277 20.04 -8.79 -5.34
CA MET A 277 20.69 -9.68 -6.30
C MET A 277 21.41 -10.81 -5.55
N ASP A 278 21.16 -12.05 -5.96
CA ASP A 278 21.75 -13.26 -5.40
C ASP A 278 23.30 -13.15 -5.37
N PRO A 279 23.95 -13.40 -4.21
CA PRO A 279 25.40 -13.56 -4.13
C PRO A 279 25.98 -14.59 -5.12
N ASP A 280 25.20 -15.60 -5.52
CA ASP A 280 25.57 -16.67 -6.44
C ASP A 280 26.94 -17.32 -6.11
N ALA A 281 27.18 -17.54 -4.81
CA ALA A 281 28.48 -17.95 -4.29
C ALA A 281 28.98 -19.30 -4.86
N ASP A 282 28.03 -20.17 -5.22
CA ASP A 282 28.26 -21.49 -5.81
C ASP A 282 28.40 -21.45 -7.36
N GLY A 283 28.27 -20.27 -7.98
CA GLY A 283 28.42 -20.09 -9.43
C GLY A 283 27.33 -20.78 -10.26
N HIS A 284 26.07 -20.71 -9.82
CA HIS A 284 24.94 -21.27 -10.53
C HIS A 284 24.51 -20.40 -11.73
N TYR A 285 24.68 -19.07 -11.66
CA TYR A 285 24.18 -18.13 -12.68
C TYR A 285 25.27 -17.26 -13.32
N THR A 286 26.37 -17.05 -12.62
CA THR A 286 27.58 -16.32 -13.03
C THR A 286 28.76 -17.29 -13.15
N THR A 287 29.94 -16.76 -13.48
CA THR A 287 31.21 -17.49 -13.34
C THR A 287 31.58 -17.80 -11.88
N GLY A 288 30.84 -17.27 -10.90
CA GLY A 288 30.96 -17.57 -9.48
C GLY A 288 32.15 -16.89 -8.80
N SER A 289 32.63 -17.50 -7.72
CA SER A 289 33.82 -17.03 -7.00
C SER A 289 35.11 -17.61 -7.60
N THR A 290 36.27 -17.06 -7.22
CA THR A 290 37.57 -17.67 -7.57
C THR A 290 37.78 -19.05 -6.95
N GLU A 291 37.01 -19.40 -5.92
CA GLU A 291 37.03 -20.71 -5.25
C GLU A 291 36.10 -21.71 -5.95
N VAL A 292 34.97 -21.24 -6.49
CA VAL A 292 33.95 -22.03 -7.19
C VAL A 292 33.74 -21.48 -8.61
N MET A 293 34.80 -21.51 -9.41
CA MET A 293 34.80 -20.92 -10.75
C MET A 293 34.06 -21.81 -11.76
N ASN A 294 32.84 -21.42 -12.12
CA ASN A 294 32.09 -22.02 -13.22
C ASN A 294 32.53 -21.41 -14.56
N LYS A 295 32.73 -22.24 -15.59
CA LYS A 295 33.19 -21.84 -16.93
C LYS A 295 32.15 -22.02 -18.03
N ASP A 296 31.02 -22.63 -17.69
CA ASP A 296 29.92 -22.87 -18.63
C ASP A 296 28.89 -21.72 -18.61
N ASN A 297 28.94 -20.86 -17.58
CA ASN A 297 28.12 -19.66 -17.43
C ASN A 297 28.76 -18.41 -18.10
N ASN A 298 27.93 -17.41 -18.40
CA ASN A 298 28.32 -16.16 -19.06
C ASN A 298 27.82 -14.95 -18.27
N ASP A 299 28.72 -14.17 -17.67
CA ASP A 299 28.36 -13.02 -16.83
C ASP A 299 27.60 -11.92 -17.58
N ALA A 300 27.70 -11.86 -18.92
CA ALA A 300 26.91 -10.92 -19.74
C ALA A 300 25.39 -11.21 -19.71
N ASP A 301 24.97 -12.40 -19.27
CA ASP A 301 23.55 -12.77 -19.16
C ASP A 301 22.89 -12.20 -17.89
N SER A 302 23.70 -11.68 -16.94
CA SER A 302 23.25 -11.04 -15.70
C SER A 302 23.73 -9.58 -15.54
N GLN A 303 24.84 -9.20 -16.19
CA GLN A 303 25.32 -7.81 -16.26
C GLN A 303 24.48 -6.94 -17.22
N GLU A 304 24.39 -5.65 -16.92
CA GLU A 304 23.72 -4.61 -17.74
C GLU A 304 22.23 -4.89 -18.05
N GLN A 305 21.56 -5.75 -17.28
CA GLN A 305 20.16 -6.09 -17.47
C GLN A 305 19.22 -5.07 -16.81
N SER A 306 18.15 -4.67 -17.52
CA SER A 306 17.12 -3.75 -17.05
C SER A 306 15.81 -4.49 -16.81
N VAL A 307 15.33 -4.48 -15.55
CA VAL A 307 14.18 -5.26 -15.09
C VAL A 307 13.15 -4.36 -14.45
N LYS A 308 11.89 -4.52 -14.86
CA LYS A 308 10.73 -3.86 -14.27
C LYS A 308 9.85 -4.90 -13.57
N ILE A 309 9.55 -4.63 -12.31
CA ILE A 309 8.61 -5.41 -11.50
C ILE A 309 7.44 -4.49 -11.18
N THR A 310 6.22 -4.97 -11.33
CA THR A 310 5.01 -4.22 -10.98
C THR A 310 4.19 -5.04 -10.01
N MET A 311 4.01 -4.50 -8.79
CA MET A 311 3.12 -5.05 -7.78
C MET A 311 1.82 -4.25 -7.78
N ASN A 312 0.69 -4.91 -8.09
CA ASN A 312 -0.63 -4.31 -8.00
C ASN A 312 -1.32 -4.77 -6.71
N LEU A 313 -1.85 -3.83 -5.94
CA LEU A 313 -2.68 -4.05 -4.76
C LEU A 313 -4.12 -3.75 -5.14
N ASP A 314 -4.96 -4.78 -5.29
CA ASP A 314 -6.38 -4.61 -5.68
C ASP A 314 -7.26 -4.45 -4.44
N TRP A 315 -8.12 -3.42 -4.42
CA TRP A 315 -8.95 -3.07 -3.26
C TRP A 315 -10.45 -3.17 -3.56
N ASP A 316 -11.19 -3.79 -2.64
CA ASP A 316 -12.66 -3.82 -2.62
C ASP A 316 -13.22 -2.93 -1.49
N GLN A 317 -14.53 -2.65 -1.57
CA GLN A 317 -15.29 -2.22 -0.40
C GLN A 317 -15.37 -3.33 0.68
N PHE A 318 -15.25 -2.96 1.96
CA PHE A 318 -15.25 -3.90 3.10
C PHE A 318 -16.45 -4.87 3.18
N ASN A 319 -17.57 -4.57 2.52
CA ASN A 319 -18.79 -5.38 2.52
C ASN A 319 -19.02 -6.20 1.25
N VAL A 320 -18.04 -6.29 0.35
CA VAL A 320 -18.10 -7.20 -0.80
C VAL A 320 -18.36 -8.64 -0.33
N GLY A 321 -19.30 -9.33 -0.97
CA GLY A 321 -19.68 -10.71 -0.64
C GLY A 321 -20.42 -10.92 0.69
N LYS A 322 -20.73 -9.87 1.47
CA LYS A 322 -21.50 -9.99 2.72
C LYS A 322 -23.01 -10.02 2.42
N ASP A 323 -23.59 -11.23 2.35
CA ASP A 323 -25.05 -11.42 2.32
C ASP A 323 -25.63 -11.32 3.74
N THR A 324 -26.64 -10.47 3.95
CA THR A 324 -27.32 -10.33 5.24
C THR A 324 -28.32 -11.44 5.51
N GLY A 325 -28.73 -12.22 4.49
CA GLY A 325 -29.66 -13.36 4.54
C GLY A 325 -31.10 -13.05 5.00
N ASN A 326 -31.30 -11.86 5.55
CA ASN A 326 -32.52 -11.39 6.17
C ASN A 326 -32.93 -10.08 5.49
N ALA A 327 -34.19 -9.99 5.07
CA ALA A 327 -34.76 -8.78 4.50
C ALA A 327 -35.58 -8.03 5.57
N ASN A 328 -35.73 -6.71 5.41
CA ASN A 328 -36.58 -5.90 6.28
C ASN A 328 -38.03 -5.87 5.77
N ILE A 329 -38.93 -5.08 6.39
CA ILE A 329 -40.35 -4.98 6.00
C ILE A 329 -40.60 -4.61 4.53
N LEU A 330 -39.63 -3.98 3.85
CA LEU A 330 -39.70 -3.69 2.43
C LEU A 330 -39.59 -4.97 1.56
N ALA A 331 -39.25 -6.13 2.14
CA ALA A 331 -39.35 -7.41 1.44
C ALA A 331 -40.77 -7.67 0.90
N GLU A 332 -41.79 -7.19 1.59
CA GLU A 332 -43.21 -7.32 1.21
C GLU A 332 -43.57 -6.51 -0.07
N GLN A 333 -42.69 -5.63 -0.58
CA GLN A 333 -42.86 -5.01 -1.91
C GLN A 333 -42.09 -5.72 -3.04
N ASN A 334 -41.31 -6.76 -2.75
CA ASN A 334 -40.57 -7.49 -3.78
C ASN A 334 -41.53 -8.15 -4.78
N ARG A 335 -41.03 -8.37 -6.00
CA ARG A 335 -41.77 -9.02 -7.11
C ARG A 335 -41.70 -10.54 -7.04
#